data_AF-A0AA96V5Y0-F1
#
_entry.id   AF-A0AA96V5Y0-F1
#
_cell.length_a   1.000
_cell.length_b   1.000
_cell.length_c   1.000
_cell.angle_alpha   90.00
_cell.angle_beta   90.00
_cell.angle_gamma   90.00
#
_symmetry.space_group_name_H-M   'P 1'
#
loop_
_entity.id
_entity.type
_entity.pdbx_description
1 polymer ?
#
loop_
_entity_poly.entity_id
_entity_poly.type
_entity_poly.pdbx_seq_one_letter_code
_entity_poly.pdbx_strand_id
1 'polypeptide(L)'
;MQKVLSLQDLINRKSYEMHSGEEIDEELEDLYDLVVPMGVPMSIIMDMVEIFDLEVTERVISIKEPEVAQTMVIALRGPLDRVTEAEEFMRRETKAWMEH
;
A
#
# COMPACT_ATOMS: atom_id res chain seq x y z
N MET A 1 -26.57 43.59 -4.28
CA MET A 1 -25.32 43.15 -4.95
C MET A 1 -25.27 41.63 -4.87
N GLN A 2 -25.46 40.93 -5.99
CA GLN A 2 -25.30 39.47 -6.02
C GLN A 2 -23.79 39.17 -6.00
N LYS A 3 -23.32 38.48 -4.95
CA LYS A 3 -21.93 38.02 -4.86
C LYS A 3 -21.71 36.94 -5.91
N VAL A 4 -21.03 37.29 -6.98
CA VAL A 4 -20.58 36.33 -7.99
C VAL A 4 -19.34 35.65 -7.42
N LEU A 5 -19.41 34.35 -7.13
CA LEU A 5 -18.24 33.61 -6.67
C LEU A 5 -17.21 33.55 -7.81
N SER A 6 -15.94 33.80 -7.49
CA SER A 6 -14.86 33.64 -8.46
C SER A 6 -14.55 32.17 -8.67
N LEU A 7 -13.94 31.83 -9.81
CA LEU A 7 -13.47 30.48 -10.09
C LEU A 7 -12.50 29.97 -9.02
N GLN A 8 -11.70 30.84 -8.42
CA GLN A 8 -10.79 30.48 -7.32
C GLN A 8 -11.54 30.16 -6.02
N ASP A 9 -12.67 30.82 -5.77
CA ASP A 9 -13.54 30.53 -4.62
C ASP A 9 -14.19 29.15 -4.74
N LEU A 10 -14.60 28.77 -5.96
CA LEU A 10 -15.14 27.45 -6.27
C LEU A 10 -14.09 26.34 -6.17
N ILE A 11 -12.86 26.60 -6.64
CA ILE A 11 -11.75 25.65 -6.55
C ILE A 11 -11.36 25.43 -5.08
N ASN A 12 -11.28 26.50 -4.28
CA ASN A 12 -11.01 26.39 -2.85
C ASN A 12 -12.14 25.68 -2.10
N ARG A 13 -13.42 25.92 -2.45
CA ARG A 13 -14.53 25.18 -1.85
C ARG A 13 -14.41 23.68 -2.14
N LYS A 14 -14.10 23.28 -3.37
CA LYS A 14 -13.96 21.86 -3.74
C LYS A 14 -12.80 21.19 -3.01
N SER A 15 -11.66 21.87 -2.84
CA SER A 15 -10.53 21.32 -2.07
C SER A 15 -10.83 21.24 -0.57
N TYR A 16 -11.69 22.11 -0.03
CA TYR A 16 -12.23 22.01 1.33
C TYR A 16 -13.31 20.93 1.47
N GLU A 17 -14.18 20.72 0.47
CA GLU A 17 -15.16 19.62 0.44
C GLU A 17 -14.45 18.25 0.36
N MET A 18 -13.27 18.18 -0.28
CA MET A 18 -12.39 17.00 -0.25
C MET A 18 -11.68 16.77 1.11
N HIS A 19 -11.61 17.78 1.99
CA HIS A 19 -10.94 17.69 3.29
C HIS A 19 -11.89 17.82 4.49
N SER A 20 -13.18 18.07 4.29
CA SER A 20 -14.15 18.34 5.36
C SER A 20 -15.57 17.88 5.00
N GLY A 21 -15.68 16.65 4.50
CA GLY A 21 -16.94 15.94 4.31
C GLY A 21 -16.90 14.60 5.03
N GLU A 22 -17.48 14.55 6.21
CA GLU A 22 -17.85 13.32 6.91
C GLU A 22 -18.84 12.49 6.06
N GLU A 23 -18.63 11.18 6.06
CA GLU A 23 -19.61 10.09 5.85
C GLU A 23 -20.27 9.95 4.47
N ILE A 24 -19.47 9.46 3.51
CA ILE A 24 -19.98 8.54 2.50
C ILE A 24 -19.34 7.18 2.80
N ASP A 25 -20.02 6.41 3.65
CA ASP A 25 -19.78 5.00 3.95
C ASP A 25 -20.11 4.18 2.70
N GLU A 26 -19.28 4.34 1.67
CA GLU A 26 -19.07 3.33 0.65
C GLU A 26 -17.64 2.92 0.91
N GLU A 27 -17.44 1.75 1.50
CA GLU A 27 -16.14 1.11 1.73
C GLU A 27 -15.36 1.11 0.40
N LEU A 28 -14.68 2.22 0.10
CA LEU A 28 -13.64 2.25 -0.91
C LEU A 28 -12.60 1.30 -0.35
N GLU A 29 -12.64 0.03 -0.79
CA GLU A 29 -11.67 -1.00 -0.44
C GLU A 29 -10.30 -0.46 -0.84
N ASP A 30 -9.62 0.18 0.10
CA ASP A 30 -8.30 0.74 -0.11
C ASP A 30 -7.35 -0.46 -0.28
N LEU A 31 -6.63 -0.48 -1.39
CA LEU A 31 -5.68 -1.54 -1.69
C LEU A 31 -4.33 -1.17 -1.09
N TYR A 32 -3.84 -2.02 -0.21
CA TYR A 32 -2.58 -1.84 0.48
C TYR A 32 -1.48 -2.66 -0.19
N ASP A 33 -0.27 -2.11 -0.20
CA ASP A 33 0.91 -2.76 -0.75
C ASP A 33 1.80 -3.29 0.40
N LEU A 34 1.97 -4.60 0.49
CA LEU A 34 2.97 -5.24 1.35
C LEU A 34 4.31 -5.32 0.62
N VAL A 35 5.27 -4.49 0.98
CA VAL A 35 6.62 -4.54 0.40
C VAL A 35 7.37 -5.76 0.93
N VAL A 36 7.81 -6.63 0.03
CA VAL A 36 8.59 -7.82 0.39
C VAL A 36 10.05 -7.45 0.58
N PRO A 37 10.63 -7.64 1.78
CA PRO A 37 12.03 -7.32 2.02
C PRO A 37 12.97 -8.25 1.26
N MET A 38 14.13 -7.72 0.88
CA MET A 38 15.19 -8.53 0.25
C MET A 38 15.71 -9.55 1.27
N GLY A 39 15.53 -10.84 0.98
CA GLY A 39 15.88 -11.95 1.87
C GLY A 39 14.72 -12.92 2.14
N VAL A 40 13.49 -12.56 1.78
CA VAL A 40 12.37 -13.52 1.79
C VAL A 40 12.55 -14.51 0.65
N PRO A 41 12.58 -15.83 0.91
CA PRO A 41 12.70 -16.83 -0.14
C PRO A 41 11.47 -16.83 -1.06
N MET A 42 11.70 -17.06 -2.36
CA MET A 42 10.66 -17.02 -3.40
C MET A 42 9.49 -17.98 -3.14
N SER A 43 9.72 -19.10 -2.46
CA SER A 43 8.66 -20.03 -2.05
C SER A 43 7.61 -19.33 -1.19
N ILE A 44 8.04 -18.62 -0.14
CA ILE A 44 7.13 -17.91 0.78
C ILE A 44 6.34 -16.84 0.02
N ILE A 45 6.95 -16.18 -0.97
CA ILE A 45 6.25 -15.19 -1.81
C ILE A 45 5.14 -15.87 -2.62
N MET A 46 5.42 -17.01 -3.25
CA MET A 46 4.40 -17.77 -3.99
C MET A 46 3.28 -18.29 -3.08
N ASP A 47 3.64 -18.85 -1.92
CA ASP A 47 2.68 -19.28 -0.90
C ASP A 47 1.76 -18.13 -0.49
N MET A 48 2.28 -16.92 -0.28
CA MET A 48 1.45 -15.76 0.08
C MET A 48 0.48 -15.36 -1.03
N VAL A 49 0.92 -15.39 -2.29
CA VAL A 49 0.06 -15.08 -3.45
C VAL A 49 -1.07 -16.10 -3.56
N GLU A 50 -0.76 -17.40 -3.39
CA GLU A 50 -1.75 -18.47 -3.50
C GLU A 50 -2.71 -18.54 -2.30
N ILE A 51 -2.23 -18.27 -1.08
CA ILE A 51 -3.04 -18.39 0.15
C ILE A 51 -3.92 -17.15 0.36
N PHE A 52 -3.40 -15.96 0.08
CA PHE A 52 -4.06 -14.69 0.40
C PHE A 52 -4.64 -13.97 -0.83
N ASP A 53 -4.51 -14.55 -2.03
CA ASP A 53 -5.01 -13.98 -3.30
C ASP A 53 -4.50 -12.55 -3.55
N LEU A 54 -3.22 -12.30 -3.26
CA LEU A 54 -2.60 -10.98 -3.40
C LEU A 54 -1.99 -10.79 -4.79
N GLU A 55 -2.16 -9.59 -5.35
CA GLU A 55 -1.59 -9.23 -6.65
C GLU A 55 -0.09 -8.90 -6.50
N VAL A 56 0.76 -9.53 -7.31
CA VAL A 56 2.20 -9.22 -7.35
C VAL A 56 2.44 -7.96 -8.17
N THR A 57 3.02 -6.94 -7.55
CA THR A 57 3.37 -5.67 -8.19
C THR A 57 4.84 -5.31 -7.97
N GLU A 58 5.44 -4.61 -8.93
CA GLU A 58 6.83 -4.16 -8.84
C GLU A 58 6.86 -2.67 -8.48
N ARG A 59 7.60 -2.31 -7.44
CA ARG A 59 7.71 -0.94 -6.94
C ARG A 59 9.17 -0.50 -6.91
N VAL A 60 9.41 0.73 -7.35
CA VAL A 60 10.73 1.37 -7.20
C VAL A 60 10.70 2.15 -5.91
N ILE A 61 11.51 1.73 -4.93
CA ILE A 61 11.66 2.44 -3.67
C ILE A 61 13.02 3.13 -3.60
N SER A 62 13.03 4.33 -3.04
CA SER A 62 14.26 5.08 -2.76
C SER A 62 14.71 4.76 -1.35
N ILE A 63 15.84 4.07 -1.20
CA ILE A 63 16.45 3.81 0.10
C ILE A 63 17.32 5.03 0.47
N LYS A 64 17.10 5.58 1.67
CA LYS A 64 17.75 6.82 2.13
C LYS A 64 19.27 6.68 2.30
N GLU A 65 19.78 5.47 2.60
CA GLU A 65 21.21 5.18 2.78
C GLU A 65 21.49 3.73 2.32
N PRO A 66 22.41 3.45 1.37
CA PRO A 66 23.47 4.30 0.83
C PRO A 66 23.01 5.21 -0.34
N GLU A 67 23.07 6.50 -0.06
CA GLU A 67 22.90 7.74 -0.85
C GLU A 67 21.97 7.84 -2.07
N VAL A 68 21.84 6.91 -3.02
CA VAL A 68 20.87 7.05 -4.13
C VAL A 68 20.54 5.71 -4.80
N ALA A 69 20.42 4.62 -4.03
CA ALA A 69 19.98 3.36 -4.61
C ALA A 69 18.44 3.38 -4.79
N GLN A 70 17.99 3.69 -6.01
CA GLN A 70 16.66 3.24 -6.45
C GLN A 70 16.74 1.73 -6.61
N THR A 71 15.99 1.01 -5.77
CA THR A 71 15.93 -0.44 -5.86
C THR A 71 14.53 -0.87 -6.23
N MET A 72 14.46 -1.86 -7.11
CA MET A 72 13.22 -2.48 -7.52
C MET A 72 12.88 -3.55 -6.49
N VAL A 73 11.71 -3.42 -5.88
CA VAL A 73 11.18 -4.37 -4.89
C VAL A 73 9.88 -4.95 -5.39
N ILE A 74 9.60 -6.17 -4.94
CA ILE A 74 8.30 -6.81 -5.15
C ILE A 74 7.41 -6.37 -3.99
N ALA A 75 6.17 -6.01 -4.30
CA ALA A 75 5.12 -5.76 -3.33
C ALA A 75 3.90 -6.64 -3.64
N LEU A 76 3.16 -7.03 -2.61
CA LEU A 76 1.92 -7.78 -2.72
C LEU A 76 0.75 -6.86 -2.39
N ARG A 77 -0.14 -6.65 -3.35
CA ARG A 77 -1.25 -5.72 -3.28
C ARG A 77 -2.55 -6.44 -2.96
N GLY A 78 -3.32 -5.92 -2.01
CA GLY A 78 -4.64 -6.46 -1.68
C GLY A 78 -5.36 -5.67 -0.59
N PRO A 79 -6.54 -6.13 -0.15
CA PRO A 79 -7.28 -5.50 0.95
C PRO A 79 -6.50 -5.60 2.27
N LEU A 80 -6.74 -4.66 3.19
CA LEU A 80 -5.99 -4.51 4.43
C LEU A 80 -5.91 -5.78 5.26
N ASP A 81 -7.03 -6.49 5.44
CA ASP A 81 -7.09 -7.73 6.22
C ASP A 81 -6.13 -8.78 5.66
N ARG A 82 -6.16 -9.00 4.34
CA ARG A 82 -5.31 -10.00 3.67
C ARG A 82 -3.84 -9.62 3.71
N VAL A 83 -3.55 -8.34 3.51
CA VAL A 83 -2.19 -7.80 3.59
C VAL A 83 -1.62 -7.96 5.00
N THR A 84 -2.44 -7.74 6.03
CA THR A 84 -2.04 -7.88 7.43
C THR A 84 -1.78 -9.34 7.78
N GLU A 85 -2.68 -10.24 7.38
CA GLU A 85 -2.48 -11.69 7.58
C GLU A 85 -1.24 -12.20 6.85
N ALA A 86 -1.00 -11.72 5.62
CA ALA A 86 0.19 -12.07 4.83
C ALA A 86 1.48 -11.55 5.46
N GLU A 87 1.49 -10.36 6.08
CA GLU A 87 2.66 -9.84 6.80
C GLU A 87 3.04 -10.74 7.98
N GLU A 88 2.06 -11.17 8.77
CA GLU A 88 2.29 -12.07 9.90
C GLU A 88 2.79 -13.45 9.45
N PHE A 89 2.20 -13.98 8.37
CA PHE A 89 2.64 -15.22 7.74
C PHE A 89 4.09 -15.10 7.26
N MET A 90 4.41 -14.05 6.50
CA MET A 90 5.74 -13.79 5.96
C MET A 90 6.78 -13.75 7.08
N ARG A 91 6.50 -13.01 8.16
CA ARG A 91 7.39 -12.86 9.31
C ARG A 91 7.64 -14.20 10.00
N ARG A 92 6.60 -15.02 10.18
CA ARG A 92 6.71 -16.34 10.82
C ARG A 92 7.52 -17.32 9.97
N GLU A 93 7.15 -17.48 8.70
CA GLU A 93 7.79 -18.44 7.81
C GLU A 93 9.25 -18.04 7.52
N THR A 94 9.51 -16.75 7.33
CA THR A 94 10.89 -16.25 7.12
C THR A 94 11.75 -16.51 8.36
N LYS A 95 11.21 -16.29 9.56
CA LYS A 95 11.93 -16.59 10.80
C LYS A 95 12.23 -18.09 10.93
N ALA A 96 11.24 -18.95 10.67
CA ALA A 96 11.42 -20.40 10.70
C ALA A 96 12.49 -20.86 9.67
N TRP A 97 12.55 -20.21 8.51
CA TRP A 97 13.55 -20.47 7.48
C TRP A 97 14.96 -20.02 7.89
N MET A 98 15.10 -18.88 8.58
CA MET A 98 16.40 -18.39 9.07
C MET A 98 16.97 -19.22 10.23
N GLU A 99 16.11 -19.88 11.02
CA GLU A 99 16.51 -20.72 12.16
C GLU A 99 16.86 -22.17 11.77
N HIS A 100 16.73 -22.54 10.49
CA HIS A 100 17.02 -23.87 9.94
C HIS A 100 18.39 -23.92 9.25
#